data_AF-A0A967Y2Y2-F1
#
_entry.id   AF-A0A967Y2Y2-F1
#
_cell.length_a   1.000
_cell.length_b   1.000
_cell.length_c   1.000
_cell.angle_alpha   90.00
_cell.angle_beta   90.00
_cell.angle_gamma   90.00
#
_symmetry.space_group_name_H-M   'P 1'
#
loop_
_entity.id
_entity.type
_entity.pdbx_description
1 polymer ?
#
loop_
_entity_poly.entity_id
_entity_poly.type
_entity_poly.pdbx_seq_one_letter_code
_entity_poly.pdbx_strand_id
1 'polypeptide(L)'
;HSIQKEGKTIFVSTAYMDEADQCDRVALMSGGEVVACDTPDRLKLVFKYPLYKLEGENLRKINAFFKAISGVRNTQLFGDSLHVSFEKEPLETDWIHWQNET
;
A
#
# COMPACT_ATOMS: atom_id res chain seq x y z
N HIS A 1 -13.83 1.39 -23.22
CA HIS A 1 -14.93 2.35 -23.45
C HIS A 1 -16.28 1.62 -23.50
N SER A 2 -17.24 2.04 -22.66
CA SER A 2 -18.69 1.80 -22.72
C SER A 2 -19.28 0.47 -22.22
N ILE A 3 -19.28 0.24 -20.89
CA ILE A 3 -20.24 -0.68 -20.24
C ILE A 3 -21.07 0.02 -19.14
N GLN A 4 -20.69 1.23 -18.73
CA GLN A 4 -21.32 1.94 -17.59
C GLN A 4 -22.68 2.61 -17.88
N LYS A 5 -23.27 2.44 -19.08
CA LYS A 5 -24.44 3.26 -19.53
C LYS A 5 -25.78 2.54 -19.66
N GLU A 6 -25.95 1.34 -19.10
CA GLU A 6 -27.25 0.63 -19.15
C GLU A 6 -27.75 0.18 -17.77
N GLY A 7 -27.74 1.02 -16.72
CA GLY A 7 -28.45 0.74 -15.46
C GLY A 7 -28.18 -0.63 -14.79
N LYS A 8 -27.07 -1.29 -15.12
CA LYS A 8 -26.68 -2.63 -14.66
C LYS A 8 -25.64 -2.47 -13.56
N THR A 9 -25.83 -3.13 -12.43
CA THR A 9 -24.81 -3.23 -11.37
C THR A 9 -23.87 -4.37 -11.70
N ILE A 10 -22.57 -4.11 -11.74
CA ILE A 10 -21.53 -5.12 -11.96
C ILE A 10 -20.78 -5.31 -10.64
N PHE A 11 -20.61 -6.56 -10.24
CA PHE A 11 -19.78 -6.92 -9.08
C PHE A 11 -18.45 -7.50 -9.58
N VAL A 12 -17.34 -6.96 -9.07
CA VAL A 12 -15.98 -7.41 -9.40
C VAL A 12 -15.25 -7.74 -8.12
N SER A 13 -14.61 -8.90 -8.05
CA SER A 13 -13.67 -9.24 -6.97
C SER A 13 -12.25 -9.18 -7.51
N THR A 14 -11.45 -8.24 -6.99
CA THR A 14 -10.03 -8.09 -7.32
C THR A 14 -9.23 -7.88 -6.04
N ALA A 15 -7.98 -8.33 -6.02
CA ALA A 15 -7.00 -8.05 -4.97
C ALA A 15 -6.11 -6.84 -5.32
N TYR A 16 -6.29 -6.27 -6.51
CA TYR A 16 -5.46 -5.21 -7.08
C TYR A 16 -6.24 -3.89 -7.07
N MET A 17 -5.60 -2.83 -6.58
CA MET A 17 -6.25 -1.54 -6.33
C MET A 17 -6.47 -0.73 -7.59
N ASP A 18 -5.68 -0.94 -8.64
CA ASP A 18 -5.80 -0.25 -9.92
C ASP A 18 -7.05 -0.66 -10.72
N GLU A 19 -7.48 -1.91 -10.63
CA GLU A 19 -8.81 -2.31 -11.11
C GLU A 19 -9.92 -1.84 -10.16
N ALA A 20 -9.67 -1.84 -8.84
CA ALA A 20 -10.63 -1.34 -7.85
C ALA A 20 -10.90 0.17 -8.00
N ASP A 21 -9.90 0.94 -8.45
CA ASP A 21 -9.98 2.39 -8.70
C ASP A 21 -10.97 2.75 -9.82
N GLN A 22 -11.36 1.79 -10.66
CA GLN A 22 -12.35 1.98 -11.72
C GLN A 22 -13.80 1.76 -11.22
N CYS A 23 -13.98 1.37 -9.96
CA CYS A 23 -15.29 1.08 -9.37
C CYS A 23 -15.84 2.31 -8.62
N ASP A 24 -17.18 2.47 -8.63
CA ASP A 24 -17.85 3.55 -7.89
C ASP A 24 -17.66 3.42 -6.37
N ARG A 25 -17.62 2.17 -5.88
CA ARG A 25 -17.40 1.80 -4.48
C ARG A 25 -16.59 0.51 -4.40
N VAL A 26 -15.79 0.38 -3.36
CA VAL A 26 -14.97 -0.79 -3.09
C VAL A 26 -15.27 -1.28 -1.68
N ALA A 27 -15.41 -2.60 -1.51
CA ALA A 27 -15.53 -3.23 -0.20
C ALA A 27 -14.21 -3.96 0.12
N LEU A 28 -13.54 -3.56 1.20
CA LEU A 28 -12.39 -4.30 1.72
C LEU A 28 -12.90 -5.48 2.54
N MET A 29 -12.41 -6.68 2.22
CA MET A 29 -12.81 -7.91 2.91
C MET A 29 -11.60 -8.56 3.58
N SER A 30 -11.76 -8.98 4.83
CA SER A 30 -10.74 -9.73 5.58
C SER A 30 -11.43 -10.82 6.40
N GLY A 31 -10.92 -12.05 6.34
CA GLY A 31 -11.51 -13.18 7.07
C GLY A 31 -12.95 -13.53 6.67
N GLY A 32 -13.41 -13.12 5.49
CA GLY A 32 -14.80 -13.34 5.03
C GLY A 32 -15.77 -12.22 5.43
N GLU A 33 -15.32 -11.20 6.16
CA GLU A 33 -16.15 -10.06 6.59
C GLU A 33 -15.76 -8.78 5.84
N VAL A 34 -16.74 -7.91 5.61
CA VAL A 34 -16.49 -6.56 5.05
C VAL A 34 -16.00 -5.64 6.16
N VAL A 35 -14.75 -5.21 6.07
CA VAL A 35 -14.11 -4.34 7.08
C VAL A 35 -14.24 -2.85 6.76
N ALA A 36 -14.46 -2.50 5.48
CA ALA A 36 -14.73 -1.13 5.04
C ALA A 36 -15.45 -1.13 3.68
N CYS A 37 -16.29 -0.12 3.40
CA CYS A 37 -16.92 0.04 2.08
C CYS A 37 -17.20 1.50 1.75
N ASP A 38 -16.40 2.09 0.84
CA ASP A 38 -16.50 3.49 0.44
C ASP A 38 -15.97 3.68 -0.99
N THR A 39 -15.85 4.92 -1.48
CA THR A 39 -15.14 5.21 -2.74
C THR A 39 -13.66 4.83 -2.62
N PRO A 40 -12.98 4.45 -3.72
CA PRO A 40 -11.56 4.14 -3.70
C PRO A 40 -10.71 5.22 -3.02
N ASP A 41 -10.96 6.49 -3.34
CA ASP A 41 -10.24 7.64 -2.77
C ASP A 41 -10.40 7.74 -1.25
N ARG A 42 -11.61 7.51 -0.73
CA ARG A 42 -11.86 7.55 0.72
C ARG A 42 -11.24 6.36 1.44
N LEU A 43 -11.22 5.18 0.83
CA LEU A 43 -10.56 4.01 1.41
C LEU A 43 -9.04 4.21 1.49
N LYS A 44 -8.42 4.87 0.50
CA LYS A 44 -6.99 5.21 0.54
C LYS A 44 -6.65 6.11 1.74
N LEU A 45 -7.57 6.99 2.17
CA LEU A 45 -7.38 7.84 3.36
C LEU A 45 -7.43 7.08 4.70
N VAL A 46 -7.95 5.84 4.71
CA VAL A 46 -7.98 5.01 5.93
C VAL A 46 -6.57 4.57 6.35
N PHE A 47 -5.62 4.55 5.41
CA PHE A 47 -4.22 4.30 5.71
C PHE A 47 -3.60 5.51 6.41
N LYS A 48 -3.57 5.44 7.75
CA LYS A 48 -3.03 6.48 8.63
C LYS A 48 -1.54 6.78 8.44
N TYR A 49 -0.79 5.90 7.80
CA TYR A 49 0.66 5.99 7.70
C TYR A 49 1.06 5.96 6.23
N PRO A 50 1.90 6.90 5.77
CA PRO A 50 2.42 6.86 4.41
C PRO A 50 3.13 5.53 4.11
N LEU A 51 2.94 5.05 2.89
CA LEU A 51 3.62 3.88 2.36
C LEU A 51 4.71 4.35 1.40
N TYR A 52 5.96 4.07 1.73
CA TYR A 52 7.11 4.40 0.90
C TYR A 52 7.48 3.19 0.04
N LYS A 53 7.64 3.41 -1.27
CA LYS A 53 8.18 2.42 -2.19
C LYS A 53 9.67 2.65 -2.35
N LEU A 54 10.46 1.63 -2.02
CA LEU A 54 11.91 1.62 -2.23
C LEU A 54 12.23 0.70 -3.39
N GLU A 55 12.99 1.23 -4.34
CA GLU A 55 13.52 0.52 -5.49
C GLU A 55 15.04 0.48 -5.38
N GLY A 56 15.64 -0.64 -5.73
CA GLY A 56 17.09 -0.80 -5.64
C GLY A 56 17.55 -2.24 -5.71
N GLU A 57 18.86 -2.41 -5.66
CA GLU A 57 19.48 -3.72 -5.65
C GLU A 57 19.39 -4.38 -4.26
N ASN A 58 19.31 -5.70 -4.23
CA ASN A 58 19.36 -6.50 -3.01
C ASN A 58 18.33 -6.10 -1.93
N LEU A 59 17.06 -5.92 -2.35
CA LEU A 59 15.92 -5.58 -1.47
C LEU A 59 15.77 -6.49 -0.25
N ARG A 60 16.29 -7.72 -0.29
CA ARG A 60 16.29 -8.63 0.85
C ARG A 60 17.15 -8.09 2.00
N LYS A 61 18.32 -7.50 1.70
CA LYS A 61 19.19 -6.87 2.69
C LYS A 61 18.53 -5.61 3.26
N ILE A 62 17.98 -4.77 2.38
CA ILE A 62 17.28 -3.53 2.77
C ILE A 62 16.07 -3.86 3.66
N ASN A 63 15.30 -4.89 3.32
CA ASN A 63 14.19 -5.38 4.14
C ASN A 63 14.65 -5.85 5.53
N ALA A 64 15.77 -6.57 5.62
CA ALA A 64 16.34 -6.98 6.90
C ALA A 64 16.79 -5.78 7.74
N PHE A 65 17.38 -4.76 7.10
CA PHE A 65 17.77 -3.50 7.74
C PHE A 65 16.56 -2.76 8.33
N PHE A 66 15.52 -2.49 7.54
CA PHE A 66 14.32 -1.80 8.04
C PHE A 66 13.58 -2.59 9.11
N LYS A 67 13.58 -3.93 9.06
CA LYS A 67 13.02 -4.75 10.15
C LYS A 67 13.74 -4.58 11.49
N ALA A 68 14.99 -4.11 11.50
CA ALA A 68 15.76 -3.86 12.71
C ALA A 68 15.61 -2.44 13.26
N ILE A 69 15.06 -1.49 12.48
CA ILE A 69 14.89 -0.09 12.90
C ILE A 69 13.66 0.07 13.80
N SER A 70 13.87 0.68 14.97
CA SER A 70 12.76 1.10 15.83
C SER A 70 11.93 2.20 15.14
N GLY A 71 10.61 2.03 15.09
CA GLY A 71 9.69 2.96 14.42
C GLY A 71 9.26 2.50 13.02
N VAL A 72 9.83 1.43 12.47
CA VAL A 72 9.28 0.75 11.28
C VAL A 72 8.07 -0.08 11.68
N ARG A 73 6.92 0.21 11.06
CA ARG A 73 5.64 -0.46 11.34
C ARG A 73 5.50 -1.75 10.55
N ASN A 74 5.80 -1.69 9.25
CA ASN A 74 5.67 -2.83 8.35
C ASN A 74 6.65 -2.72 7.19
N THR A 75 7.12 -3.87 6.73
CA THR A 75 7.99 -4.04 5.55
C THR A 75 7.44 -5.18 4.70
N GLN A 76 7.22 -4.94 3.41
CA GLN A 76 6.72 -5.98 2.51
C GLN A 76 7.44 -5.92 1.16
N LEU A 77 7.92 -7.07 0.70
CA LEU A 77 8.49 -7.22 -0.63
C LEU A 77 7.36 -7.42 -1.64
N PHE A 78 7.34 -6.60 -2.68
CA PHE A 78 6.44 -6.68 -3.82
C PHE A 78 7.27 -6.73 -5.10
N GLY A 79 7.54 -7.94 -5.59
CA GLY A 79 8.35 -8.15 -6.79
C GLY A 79 9.75 -7.55 -6.65
N ASP A 80 9.99 -6.46 -7.38
CA ASP A 80 11.22 -5.68 -7.46
C ASP A 80 11.19 -4.40 -6.62
N SER A 81 10.27 -4.31 -5.66
CA SER A 81 10.18 -3.18 -4.74
C SER A 81 9.98 -3.63 -3.30
N LEU A 82 10.45 -2.79 -2.37
CA LEU A 82 10.20 -2.93 -0.94
C LEU A 82 9.27 -1.80 -0.51
N HIS A 83 8.13 -2.16 0.04
CA HIS A 83 7.20 -1.22 0.64
C HIS A 83 7.44 -1.13 2.14
N VAL A 84 7.64 0.09 2.65
CA VAL A 84 7.91 0.36 4.07
C VAL A 84 6.92 1.40 4.59
N SER A 85 6.40 1.18 5.79
CA SER A 85 5.59 2.15 6.53
C SER A 85 6.17 2.36 7.92
N PHE A 86 6.05 3.58 8.44
CA PHE A 86 6.64 4.00 9.69
C PHE A 86 5.56 4.49 10.67
N GLU A 87 5.83 4.41 11.97
CA GLU A 87 4.93 4.94 13.00
C GLU A 87 4.82 6.47 12.95
N LYS A 88 5.89 7.12 12.52
CA LYS A 88 5.98 8.55 12.27
C LYS A 88 6.66 8.76 10.92
N GLU A 89 6.29 9.82 10.23
CA GLU A 89 6.95 10.21 8.99
C GLU A 89 8.46 10.41 9.22
N PRO A 90 9.33 9.69 8.47
CA PRO A 90 10.77 9.85 8.59
C PRO A 90 11.21 11.23 8.11
N LEU A 91 12.22 11.79 8.77
CA LEU A 91 12.84 13.04 8.36
C LEU A 91 13.80 12.81 7.20
N GLU A 92 14.12 13.86 6.44
CA GLU A 92 15.11 13.81 5.36
C GLU A 92 16.48 13.29 5.85
N THR A 93 16.87 13.64 7.07
CA THR A 93 18.09 13.17 7.71
C THR A 93 18.10 11.66 7.95
N ASP A 94 16.94 11.06 8.22
CA ASP A 94 16.82 9.61 8.44
C ASP A 94 17.10 8.87 7.13
N TRP A 95 16.55 9.36 6.01
CA TRP A 95 16.78 8.80 4.69
C TRP A 95 18.26 8.85 4.28
N ILE A 96 18.92 9.99 4.50
CA ILE A 96 20.35 10.16 4.21
C ILE A 96 21.18 9.21 5.07
N HIS A 97 20.84 9.08 6.36
CA HIS A 97 21.55 8.19 7.27
C HIS A 97 21.43 6.73 6.81
N TRP A 98 20.21 6.25 6.53
CA TRP A 98 19.97 4.87 6.11
C TRP A 98 20.63 4.50 4.79
N GLN A 99 20.67 5.41 3.81
CA GLN A 99 21.38 5.18 2.55
C GLN A 99 22.88 4.91 2.74
N ASN A 100 23.49 5.43 3.80
CA ASN A 100 24.90 5.19 4.13
C ASN A 100 25.13 3.88 4.90
N GLU A 101 24.06 3.27 5.44
CA GLU A 101 24.14 2.05 6.26
C GLU A 101 23.67 0.77 5.53
N THR A 102 22.88 0.92 4.46
CA THR A 102 22.38 -0.19 3.62
C THR A 102 23.35 -0.60 2.53
#